data_AF-A0A2T4TU52-F1
#
_entry.id   AF-A0A2T4TU52-F1
#
_cell.length_a   1.000
_cell.length_b   1.000
_cell.length_c   1.000
_cell.angle_alpha   90.00
_cell.angle_beta   90.00
_cell.angle_gamma   90.00
#
_symmetry.space_group_name_H-M   'P 1'
#
loop_
_entity.id
_entity.type
_entity.pdbx_description
1 polymer ?
#
loop_
_entity_poly.entity_id
_entity_poly.type
_entity_poly.pdbx_seq_one_letter_code
_entity_poly.pdbx_strand_id
1 'polypeptide(L)'
;MEEQKYAGCWYCDNIIDHPDQVGLLYLGFPRCFVLIPSSKEFYFSTYEEFVNGASEINWLDPKDIRNYSEYDKEKVLTLLWNFSVEQEAKDEELYNESNEEDF
;
A
#
# COMPACT_ATOMS: atom_id res chain seq x y z
N MET A 1 -13.50 17.06 -12.59
CA MET A 1 -12.89 16.45 -11.40
C MET A 1 -12.48 15.07 -11.86
N GLU A 2 -11.19 14.84 -12.06
CA GLU A 2 -10.72 13.49 -12.36
C GLU A 2 -11.11 12.60 -11.17
N GLU A 3 -11.78 11.48 -11.44
CA GLU A 3 -11.98 10.46 -10.41
C GLU A 3 -10.60 10.00 -9.98
N GLN A 4 -10.21 10.28 -8.73
CA GLN A 4 -8.98 9.73 -8.17
C GLN A 4 -9.13 8.21 -8.12
N LYS A 5 -8.42 7.52 -9.02
CA LYS A 5 -8.42 6.05 -9.17
C LYS A 5 -8.27 5.31 -7.83
N TYR A 6 -7.48 5.86 -6.91
CA TYR A 6 -7.21 5.33 -5.58
C TYR A 6 -7.73 6.25 -4.46
N ALA A 7 -8.95 6.75 -4.62
CA ALA A 7 -9.59 7.58 -3.61
C ALA A 7 -9.57 6.88 -2.23
N GLY A 8 -8.98 7.56 -1.25
CA GLY A 8 -8.87 7.03 0.10
C GLY A 8 -7.71 6.06 0.32
N CYS A 9 -6.73 5.96 -0.59
CA CYS A 9 -5.47 5.25 -0.37
C CYS A 9 -4.34 6.23 -0.09
N TRP A 10 -3.45 5.88 0.84
CA TRP A 10 -2.23 6.62 1.13
C TRP A 10 -1.04 5.68 1.20
N TYR A 11 0.06 6.11 0.61
CA TYR A 11 1.37 5.49 0.74
C TYR A 11 2.12 6.28 1.82
N CYS A 12 2.56 5.59 2.86
CA CYS A 12 3.25 6.17 4.00
C CYS A 12 4.69 5.68 3.99
N ASP A 13 5.54 6.39 3.29
CA ASP A 13 7.00 6.25 3.32
C ASP A 13 7.60 7.05 4.49
N ASN A 14 8.89 6.83 4.77
CA ASN A 14 9.65 7.62 5.76
C ASN A 14 9.04 7.62 7.17
N ILE A 15 8.58 6.46 7.65
CA ILE A 15 8.05 6.32 9.01
C ILE A 15 9.14 6.70 10.02
N ILE A 16 8.84 7.66 10.90
CA ILE A 16 9.77 8.16 11.91
C ILE A 16 10.29 6.99 12.74
N ASP A 17 11.61 6.92 12.90
CA ASP A 17 12.35 5.86 13.59
C ASP A 17 12.26 4.46 12.94
N HIS A 18 11.62 4.33 11.76
CA HIS A 18 11.46 3.09 11.00
C HIS A 18 11.68 3.31 9.48
N PRO A 19 12.89 3.70 9.05
CA PRO A 19 13.15 4.08 7.65
C PRO A 19 13.00 2.94 6.64
N ASP A 20 13.11 1.69 7.09
CA ASP A 20 12.92 0.50 6.25
C ASP A 20 11.45 0.05 6.17
N GLN A 21 10.53 0.72 6.86
CA GLN A 21 9.11 0.34 6.88
C GLN A 21 8.27 1.25 5.99
N VAL A 22 7.23 0.65 5.40
CA VAL A 22 6.23 1.35 4.60
C VAL A 22 4.84 1.03 5.14
N GLY A 23 3.96 2.01 5.15
CA GLY A 23 2.54 1.83 5.46
C GLY A 23 1.67 2.03 4.22
N LEU A 24 0.68 1.16 4.05
CA LEU A 24 -0.42 1.39 3.10
C LEU A 24 -1.70 1.59 3.89
N LEU A 25 -2.33 2.75 3.74
CA LEU A 25 -3.54 3.11 4.47
C LEU A 25 -4.72 3.23 3.51
N TYR A 26 -5.83 2.58 3.86
CA TYR A 26 -7.13 2.74 3.20
C TYR A 26 -8.18 3.24 4.19
N LEU A 27 -8.75 4.44 3.94
CA LEU A 27 -9.81 5.03 4.77
C LEU A 27 -11.23 4.83 4.23
N GLY A 28 -11.39 4.10 3.12
CA GLY A 28 -12.71 3.62 2.68
C GLY A 28 -13.18 2.43 3.51
N PHE A 29 -14.12 1.64 2.99
CA PHE A 29 -14.69 0.51 3.73
C PHE A 29 -14.37 -0.84 3.06
N PRO A 30 -13.88 -1.84 3.81
CA PRO A 30 -13.38 -1.77 5.20
C PRO A 30 -12.14 -0.89 5.37
N ARG A 31 -12.00 -0.18 6.51
CA ARG A 31 -10.79 0.60 6.78
C ARG A 31 -9.63 -0.33 7.13
N CYS A 32 -8.50 -0.16 6.46
CA CYS A 32 -7.36 -1.06 6.56
C CYS A 32 -6.06 -0.28 6.62
N PHE A 33 -5.15 -0.72 7.49
CA PHE A 33 -3.76 -0.30 7.51
C PHE A 33 -2.89 -1.53 7.33
N VAL A 34 -2.02 -1.52 6.32
CA VAL A 34 -1.07 -2.60 6.06
C VAL A 34 0.32 -2.07 6.36
N LEU A 35 1.01 -2.71 7.30
CA LEU A 35 2.39 -2.41 7.63
C LEU A 35 3.31 -3.37 6.88
N ILE A 36 4.25 -2.82 6.13
CA ILE A 36 5.30 -3.54 5.43
C ILE A 36 6.59 -3.36 6.26
N PRO A 37 7.13 -4.42 6.86
CA PRO A 37 8.27 -4.33 7.77
C PRO A 37 9.60 -4.10 7.05
N SER A 38 9.69 -4.41 5.75
CA SER A 38 10.89 -4.24 4.93
C SER A 38 10.52 -3.78 3.52
N SER A 39 10.73 -2.50 3.23
CA SER A 39 10.49 -1.88 1.92
C SER A 39 11.26 -2.57 0.80
N LYS A 40 12.48 -3.03 1.08
CA LYS A 40 13.33 -3.77 0.12
C LYS A 40 12.74 -5.12 -0.27
N GLU A 41 12.16 -5.84 0.68
CA GLU A 41 11.54 -7.15 0.40
C GLU A 41 10.21 -6.96 -0.33
N PHE A 42 9.48 -5.90 0.02
CA PHE A 42 8.21 -5.56 -0.60
C PHE A 42 8.32 -5.18 -2.06
N TYR A 43 9.34 -4.42 -2.44
CA TYR A 43 9.57 -4.00 -3.83
C TYR A 43 9.69 -5.18 -4.82
N PHE A 44 10.13 -6.35 -4.37
CA PHE A 44 10.22 -7.56 -5.19
C PHE A 44 9.09 -8.57 -4.94
N SER A 45 8.12 -8.20 -4.11
CA SER A 45 7.08 -9.12 -3.67
C SER A 45 6.02 -9.34 -4.75
N THR A 46 5.32 -10.45 -4.63
CA THR A 46 4.08 -10.75 -5.36
C THR A 46 2.87 -10.41 -4.48
N TYR A 47 1.68 -10.28 -5.09
CA TYR A 47 0.44 -10.11 -4.32
C TYR A 47 0.24 -11.23 -3.27
N GLU A 48 0.64 -12.46 -3.61
CA GLU A 48 0.48 -13.60 -2.71
C GLU A 48 1.41 -13.49 -1.49
N GLU A 49 2.63 -13.00 -1.67
CA GLU A 49 3.58 -12.70 -0.57
C GLU A 49 3.11 -11.51 0.25
N PHE A 50 2.60 -10.46 -0.39
CA PHE A 50 2.00 -9.30 0.25
C PHE A 50 0.91 -9.69 1.26
N VAL A 51 0.02 -10.61 0.87
CA VAL A 51 -1.08 -11.09 1.73
C VAL A 51 -0.60 -12.11 2.78
N ASN A 52 0.37 -12.98 2.45
CA ASN A 52 0.68 -14.17 3.26
C ASN A 52 2.00 -14.13 4.06
N GLY A 53 2.68 -12.98 4.16
CA GLY A 53 3.83 -12.90 5.06
C GLY A 53 4.71 -11.67 4.94
N ALA A 54 4.66 -10.95 3.82
CA ALA A 54 5.42 -9.72 3.63
C ALA A 54 4.78 -8.50 4.31
N SER A 55 3.57 -8.64 4.87
CA SER A 55 2.85 -7.52 5.48
C SER A 55 2.05 -7.92 6.73
N GLU A 56 1.85 -6.96 7.62
CA GLU A 56 0.93 -7.04 8.74
C GLU A 56 -0.36 -6.27 8.43
N ILE A 57 -1.46 -7.00 8.26
CA ILE A 57 -2.77 -6.44 7.89
C ILE A 57 -3.56 -6.07 9.16
N ASN A 58 -3.86 -4.79 9.33
CA ASN A 58 -4.58 -4.24 10.47
C ASN A 58 -5.93 -3.64 10.04
N TRP A 59 -7.03 -4.30 10.38
CA TRP A 59 -8.38 -3.78 10.16
C TRP A 59 -8.77 -2.78 11.24
N LEU A 60 -9.20 -1.58 10.83
CA LEU A 60 -9.39 -0.44 11.73
C LEU A 60 -10.83 -0.22 12.17
N ASP A 61 -11.83 -0.85 11.54
CA ASP A 61 -13.21 -0.64 11.99
C ASP A 61 -13.49 -1.34 13.33
N PRO A 62 -14.43 -0.78 14.12
CA PRO A 62 -14.85 -1.37 15.39
C PRO A 62 -15.20 -2.85 15.28
N LYS A 63 -14.95 -3.58 16.38
CA LYS A 63 -15.21 -5.01 16.53
C LYS A 63 -16.68 -5.40 16.28
N ASP A 64 -17.61 -4.46 16.38
CA ASP A 64 -19.04 -4.73 16.15
C ASP A 64 -19.41 -4.71 14.65
N ILE A 65 -18.49 -4.29 13.77
CA ILE A 65 -18.61 -4.28 12.30
C ILE A 65 -18.04 -5.57 11.66
N ARG A 66 -17.51 -6.51 12.48
CA ARG A 66 -16.66 -7.67 12.14
C ARG A 66 -17.10 -8.67 11.06
N ASN A 67 -18.23 -8.48 10.40
CA ASN A 67 -18.65 -9.34 9.29
C ASN A 67 -18.27 -8.74 7.94
N TYR A 68 -17.01 -8.35 7.75
CA TYR A 68 -16.52 -8.16 6.38
C TYR A 68 -16.53 -9.51 5.69
N SER A 69 -17.08 -9.57 4.49
CA SER A 69 -16.92 -10.76 3.67
C SER A 69 -15.43 -10.92 3.29
N GLU A 70 -14.98 -12.15 3.05
CA GLU A 70 -13.64 -12.37 2.49
C GLU A 70 -13.47 -11.61 1.17
N TYR A 71 -14.54 -11.46 0.39
CA TYR A 71 -14.58 -10.65 -0.82
C TYR A 71 -14.25 -9.16 -0.55
N ASP A 72 -14.83 -8.55 0.48
CA ASP A 72 -14.54 -7.14 0.80
C ASP A 72 -13.09 -6.94 1.25
N LYS A 73 -12.55 -7.90 2.03
CA LYS A 73 -11.15 -7.88 2.44
C LYS A 73 -10.22 -8.01 1.24
N GLU A 74 -10.44 -9.00 0.39
CA GLU A 74 -9.66 -9.24 -0.82
C GLU A 74 -9.70 -8.02 -1.75
N LYS A 75 -10.87 -7.39 -1.90
CA LYS A 75 -11.03 -6.17 -2.71
C LYS A 75 -10.18 -5.02 -2.18
N VAL A 76 -10.15 -4.79 -0.86
CA VAL A 76 -9.31 -3.75 -0.26
C VAL A 76 -7.82 -4.07 -0.40
N LEU A 77 -7.42 -5.32 -0.15
CA LEU A 77 -6.02 -5.73 -0.29
C LEU A 77 -5.54 -5.63 -1.74
N THR A 78 -6.37 -6.05 -2.70
CA THR A 78 -6.08 -5.89 -4.14
C THR A 78 -5.97 -4.42 -4.53
N LEU A 79 -6.84 -3.56 -3.99
CA LEU A 79 -6.78 -2.12 -4.24
C LEU A 79 -5.47 -1.52 -3.72
N LEU A 80 -5.09 -1.84 -2.48
CA LEU A 80 -3.85 -1.37 -1.87
C LEU A 80 -2.60 -1.88 -2.59
N TRP A 81 -2.62 -3.14 -3.04
CA TRP A 81 -1.55 -3.72 -3.86
C TRP A 81 -1.38 -3.02 -5.21
N ASN A 82 -2.48 -2.83 -5.94
CA ASN A 82 -2.41 -2.13 -7.24
C ASN A 82 -1.96 -0.68 -7.07
N PHE A 83 -2.40 -0.04 -5.99
CA PHE A 83 -1.95 1.29 -5.63
C PHE A 83 -0.44 1.33 -5.35
N SER A 84 0.11 0.39 -4.57
CA SER A 84 1.54 0.36 -4.24
C SER A 84 2.41 0.15 -5.47
N VAL A 85 2.03 -0.79 -6.35
CA VAL A 85 2.75 -1.03 -7.62
C VAL A 85 2.80 0.24 -8.47
N GLU A 86 1.71 1.02 -8.50
CA GLU A 86 1.71 2.30 -9.22
C GLU A 86 2.48 3.43 -8.52
N GLN A 87 2.66 3.38 -7.21
CA GLN A 87 3.56 4.32 -6.53
C GLN A 87 5.02 3.99 -6.86
N GLU A 88 5.41 2.72 -6.79
CA GLU A 88 6.77 2.29 -7.10
C GLU A 88 7.16 2.63 -8.55
N ALA A 89 6.26 2.39 -9.51
CA ALA A 89 6.51 2.76 -10.91
C ALA A 89 6.71 4.28 -11.09
N LYS A 90 5.97 5.11 -10.35
CA LYS A 90 6.12 6.57 -10.40
C LYS A 90 7.43 7.03 -9.77
N ASP A 91 7.84 6.41 -8.67
CA ASP A 91 9.11 6.73 -8.02
C ASP A 91 10.30 6.36 -8.94
N GLU A 92 10.21 5.25 -9.66
CA GLU A 92 11.18 4.87 -10.69
C GLU A 92 11.22 5.85 -11.87
N GLU A 93 10.05 6.27 -12.38
CA GLU A 93 9.95 7.27 -13.45
C GLU A 93 10.63 8.59 -13.03
N LEU A 94 10.29 9.11 -11.84
CA LEU A 94 10.88 10.34 -11.31
C LEU A 94 12.39 10.23 -11.10
N TYR A 95 12.88 9.06 -10.65
CA TYR A 95 14.31 8.82 -10.49
C TYR A 95 15.03 8.83 -11.84
N ASN A 96 14.43 8.22 -12.87
CA ASN A 96 15.01 8.21 -14.21
C ASN A 96 15.02 9.61 -14.85
N GLU A 97 13.93 10.36 -14.73
CA GLU A 97 13.84 11.76 -15.21
C GLU A 97 14.88 12.65 -14.54
N SER A 98 15.03 12.55 -13.21
CA SER A 98 16.02 13.33 -12.46
C SER A 98 17.46 13.03 -12.90
N ASN A 99 17.76 11.78 -13.25
CA ASN A 99 19.08 11.39 -13.75
C ASN A 99 19.33 11.81 -15.20
N GLU A 100 18.30 11.96 -16.03
CA GLU A 100 18.44 12.47 -17.41
C GLU A 100 18.70 13.98 -17.44
N GLU A 101 18.24 14.76 -16.45
CA GLU A 101 18.48 16.21 -16.37
C GLU A 101 19.90 16.58 -15.88
N ASP A 102 20.65 15.63 -15.31
CA ASP A 102 22.02 15.81 -14.81
C ASP A 102 23.12 15.55 -15.87
N PHE A 103 22.75 15.32 -17.15
CA PHE A 103 23.68 15.12 -18.28
C PHE A 103 23.59 16.17 -19.40
#